data_AF-A0A2V7ZPD8-F1
#
_entry.id   AF-A0A2V7ZPD8-F1
#
_cell.length_a   1.000
_cell.length_b   1.000
_cell.length_c   1.000
_cell.angle_alpha   90.00
_cell.angle_beta   90.00
_cell.angle_gamma   90.00
#
_symmetry.space_group_name_H-M   'P 1'
#
loop_
_entity.id
_entity.type
_entity.pdbx_description
1 polymer ?
#
loop_
_entity_poly.entity_id
_entity_poly.type
_entity_poly.pdbx_seq_one_letter_code
_entity_poly.pdbx_strand_id
1 'polypeptide(L)'
;VYWGKPVPGFGDPHARLLLIGLAPAAHGANRTGRVFTGDGVGGSGDFLMSALHRAGFSNIPTSHHPQDGLALKDAFIAAAVRCAPPDNKPTPEEIANCLPHLDAETA
;
A
#
# COMPACT_ATOMS: atom_id res chain seq x y z
N VAL A 1 11.04 14.68 4.38
CA VAL A 1 11.39 14.25 3.01
C VAL A 1 10.25 13.42 2.46
N TYR A 2 9.91 13.54 1.18
CA TYR A 2 8.88 12.74 0.51
C TYR A 2 9.53 11.63 -0.30
N TRP A 3 8.82 10.51 -0.46
CA TRP A 3 9.19 9.44 -1.39
C TRP A 3 9.11 9.93 -2.85
N GLY A 4 7.97 10.48 -3.27
CA GLY A 4 7.82 11.18 -4.56
C GLY A 4 8.10 10.32 -5.80
N LYS A 5 7.89 9.00 -5.71
CA LYS A 5 8.19 8.00 -6.74
C LYS A 5 7.07 6.93 -6.76
N PRO A 6 7.03 6.04 -7.77
CA PRO A 6 6.19 4.85 -7.72
C PRO A 6 6.37 4.09 -6.40
N VAL A 7 5.28 3.77 -5.71
CA VAL A 7 5.28 3.05 -4.45
C VAL A 7 5.20 1.55 -4.75
N PRO A 8 6.20 0.75 -4.33
CA PRO A 8 6.17 -0.70 -4.51
C PRO A 8 5.14 -1.37 -3.60
N GLY A 9 4.73 -2.58 -3.95
CA GLY A 9 3.99 -3.45 -3.03
C GLY A 9 4.78 -3.75 -1.74
N PHE A 10 4.06 -4.18 -0.70
CA PHE A 10 4.63 -4.46 0.63
C PHE A 10 4.01 -5.72 1.24
N GLY A 11 4.85 -6.62 1.73
CA GLY A 11 4.44 -7.80 2.48
C GLY A 11 5.24 -9.03 2.12
N ASP A 12 4.62 -10.19 2.34
CA ASP A 12 5.19 -11.51 2.06
C ASP A 12 5.07 -11.84 0.56
N PRO A 13 6.18 -12.03 -0.19
CA PRO A 13 6.12 -12.34 -1.62
C PRO A 13 5.51 -13.74 -1.92
N HIS A 14 5.32 -14.57 -0.90
CA HIS A 14 4.66 -15.88 -1.01
C HIS A 14 3.28 -15.91 -0.34
N ALA A 15 2.68 -14.73 -0.12
CA ALA A 15 1.39 -14.59 0.53
C ALA A 15 0.26 -15.33 -0.19
N ARG A 16 -0.63 -15.97 0.58
CA ARG A 16 -1.92 -16.45 0.08
C ARG A 16 -2.98 -15.35 -0.06
N LEU A 17 -2.82 -14.23 0.65
CA LEU A 17 -3.74 -13.11 0.62
C LEU A 17 -3.11 -11.93 -0.12
N LEU A 18 -3.70 -11.56 -1.26
CA LEU A 18 -3.35 -10.34 -1.98
C LEU A 18 -4.42 -9.27 -1.75
N LEU A 19 -4.00 -8.10 -1.27
CA LEU A 19 -4.83 -6.91 -1.16
C LEU A 19 -4.41 -5.91 -2.23
N ILE A 20 -5.35 -5.47 -3.06
CA ILE A 20 -5.10 -4.48 -4.11
C ILE A 20 -5.86 -3.20 -3.77
N GLY A 21 -5.11 -2.15 -3.40
CA GLY A 21 -5.63 -0.80 -3.25
C GLY A 21 -5.75 -0.06 -4.58
N LEU A 22 -6.35 1.14 -4.56
CA LEU A 22 -6.47 1.96 -5.75
C LEU A 22 -5.14 2.64 -6.13
N ALA A 23 -4.69 3.58 -5.31
CA ALA A 23 -3.46 4.34 -5.52
C ALA A 23 -2.93 4.96 -4.21
N PRO A 24 -1.65 5.36 -4.16
CA PRO A 24 -1.08 6.10 -3.03
C PRO A 24 -1.81 7.41 -2.73
N ALA A 25 -2.10 7.65 -1.45
CA ALA A 25 -2.50 8.99 -0.99
C ALA A 25 -1.33 9.98 -1.10
N ALA A 26 -1.61 11.22 -1.50
CA ALA A 26 -0.62 12.27 -1.71
C ALA A 26 0.30 12.51 -0.50
N HIS A 27 -0.25 12.45 0.72
CA HIS A 27 0.48 12.65 1.99
C HIS A 27 0.64 11.37 2.83
N GLY A 28 0.27 10.22 2.28
CA GLY A 28 0.49 8.89 2.86
C GLY A 28 1.66 8.18 2.19
N ALA A 29 1.35 7.15 1.41
CA ALA A 29 2.35 6.34 0.71
C ALA A 29 3.25 7.15 -0.25
N ASN A 30 2.77 8.25 -0.86
CA ASN A 30 3.64 9.13 -1.67
C ASN A 30 4.65 9.94 -0.82
N ARG A 31 4.39 10.09 0.47
CA ARG A 31 5.33 10.67 1.43
C ARG A 31 6.23 9.60 2.04
N THR A 32 5.67 8.45 2.42
CA THR A 32 6.36 7.42 3.21
C THR A 32 7.07 6.37 2.36
N GLY A 33 6.62 6.11 1.14
CA GLY A 33 7.17 5.08 0.26
C GLY A 33 6.69 3.66 0.55
N ARG A 34 5.71 3.49 1.46
CA ARG A 34 5.09 2.19 1.77
C ARG A 34 3.57 2.32 1.60
N VAL A 35 2.95 1.39 0.87
CA VAL A 35 1.49 1.39 0.67
C VAL A 35 0.75 1.42 2.01
N PHE A 36 -0.39 2.12 2.07
CA PHE A 36 -1.24 2.26 3.27
C PHE A 36 -0.45 2.67 4.54
N THR A 37 0.51 3.60 4.40
CA THR A 37 1.36 4.05 5.50
C THR A 37 1.33 5.57 5.63
N GLY A 38 0.96 6.07 6.82
CA GLY A 38 1.11 7.47 7.20
C GLY A 38 0.12 8.45 6.56
N ASP A 39 -1.08 8.03 6.18
CA ASP A 39 -2.11 8.93 5.63
C ASP A 39 -2.96 9.65 6.69
N GLY A 40 -2.58 9.55 7.97
CA GLY A 40 -3.17 10.29 9.09
C GLY A 40 -3.87 9.38 10.10
N VAL A 41 -4.15 9.92 11.30
CA VAL A 41 -4.86 9.18 12.35
C VAL A 41 -6.27 8.87 11.89
N GLY A 42 -6.66 7.60 11.94
CA GLY A 42 -7.94 7.12 11.41
C GLY A 42 -8.01 7.07 9.89
N GLY A 43 -6.86 7.20 9.21
CA GLY A 43 -6.74 7.05 7.76
C GLY A 43 -6.93 5.61 7.28
N SER A 44 -6.75 5.41 5.98
CA SER A 44 -6.87 4.08 5.35
C SER A 44 -5.83 3.10 5.87
N GLY A 45 -4.61 3.57 6.20
CA GLY A 45 -3.56 2.74 6.79
C GLY A 45 -3.95 2.17 8.15
N ASP A 46 -4.48 3.02 9.03
CA ASP A 46 -4.94 2.62 10.37
C ASP A 46 -6.10 1.64 10.28
N PHE A 47 -7.09 1.91 9.41
CA PHE A 47 -8.21 1.01 9.19
C PHE A 47 -7.75 -0.38 8.76
N LEU A 48 -6.92 -0.43 7.72
CA LEU A 48 -6.48 -1.69 7.12
C LEU A 48 -5.56 -2.47 8.08
N MET A 49 -4.56 -1.84 8.70
CA MET A 49 -3.64 -2.56 9.59
C MET A 49 -4.33 -3.04 10.87
N SER A 50 -5.28 -2.27 11.39
CA SER A 50 -6.10 -2.71 12.52
C SER A 50 -6.89 -3.98 12.18
N ALA A 51 -7.43 -4.08 10.96
CA ALA A 51 -8.13 -5.27 10.48
C ALA A 51 -7.18 -6.46 10.25
N LEU A 52 -6.05 -6.24 9.57
CA LEU A 52 -5.06 -7.29 9.31
C LEU A 52 -4.46 -7.85 10.60
N HIS A 53 -4.21 -7.01 11.59
CA HIS A 53 -3.71 -7.44 12.90
C HIS A 53 -4.72 -8.33 13.62
N ARG A 54 -6.00 -7.93 13.66
CA ARG A 54 -7.07 -8.78 14.24
C ARG A 54 -7.23 -10.11 13.51
N ALA A 55 -6.99 -10.13 12.20
CA ALA A 55 -7.05 -11.33 11.39
C ALA A 55 -5.76 -12.17 11.42
N GLY A 56 -4.69 -11.70 12.08
CA GLY A 56 -3.42 -12.43 12.20
C GLY A 56 -2.45 -12.29 11.01
N PHE A 57 -2.70 -11.34 10.10
CA PHE A 57 -1.86 -11.09 8.92
C PHE A 57 -0.79 -10.00 9.13
N SER A 58 -0.86 -9.22 10.22
CA SER A 58 0.18 -8.24 10.59
C SER A 58 0.62 -8.40 12.04
N ASN A 59 1.89 -8.06 12.32
CA ASN A 59 2.46 -8.14 13.67
C ASN A 59 2.09 -6.95 14.59
N ILE A 60 1.68 -5.81 14.00
CA ILE A 60 1.21 -4.64 14.73
C ILE A 60 -0.07 -4.08 14.08
N PRO A 61 -0.92 -3.34 14.83
CA PRO A 61 -2.20 -2.83 14.33
C PRO A 61 -2.11 -1.48 13.60
N THR A 62 -0.90 -0.95 13.38
CA THR A 62 -0.67 0.40 12.82
C THR A 62 0.34 0.37 11.67
N SER A 63 0.30 1.40 10.83
CA SER A 63 1.31 1.65 9.79
C SER A 63 1.55 3.15 9.66
N HIS A 64 2.41 3.68 10.52
CA HIS A 64 2.62 5.12 10.62
C HIS A 64 3.88 5.59 9.90
N HIS A 65 4.92 4.75 9.85
CA HIS A 65 6.22 5.10 9.31
C HIS A 65 6.95 3.86 8.76
N PRO A 66 7.76 3.93 7.69
CA PRO A 66 8.39 2.75 7.09
C PRO A 66 9.27 1.92 8.03
N GLN A 67 9.78 2.53 9.11
CA GLN A 67 10.64 1.90 10.12
C GLN A 67 9.91 1.58 11.44
N ASP A 68 8.57 1.52 11.44
CA ASP A 68 7.77 1.16 12.62
C ASP A 68 7.79 -0.33 13.00
N GLY A 69 8.51 -1.15 12.24
CA GLY A 69 8.61 -2.59 12.48
C GLY A 69 7.38 -3.38 12.02
N LEU A 70 6.46 -2.77 11.26
CA LEU A 70 5.38 -3.50 10.60
C LEU A 70 5.97 -4.61 9.72
N ALA A 71 5.43 -5.80 9.87
CA ALA A 71 5.65 -6.96 9.04
C ALA A 71 4.30 -7.62 8.75
N LEU A 72 4.09 -7.99 7.50
CA LEU A 72 2.95 -8.81 7.09
C LEU A 72 3.39 -10.27 6.99
N LYS A 73 2.50 -11.17 7.39
CA LYS A 73 2.68 -12.62 7.29
C LYS A 73 1.57 -13.18 6.43
N ASP A 74 1.92 -13.92 5.38
CA ASP A 74 0.95 -14.56 4.49
C ASP A 74 -0.02 -13.57 3.81
N ALA A 75 0.37 -12.29 3.76
CA ALA A 75 -0.35 -11.20 3.11
C ALA A 75 0.61 -10.28 2.35
N PHE A 76 0.17 -9.83 1.19
CA PHE A 76 0.86 -8.84 0.35
C PHE A 76 -0.11 -7.73 -0.03
N ILE A 77 0.33 -6.48 0.01
CA ILE A 77 -0.45 -5.31 -0.35
C ILE A 77 0.18 -4.64 -1.56
N ALA A 78 -0.61 -4.46 -2.62
CA ALA A 78 -0.25 -3.74 -3.83
C ALA A 78 -1.26 -2.63 -4.13
N ALA A 79 -1.04 -1.88 -5.20
CA ALA A 79 -1.99 -0.88 -5.70
C ALA A 79 -2.13 -0.98 -7.22
N ALA A 80 -3.33 -0.68 -7.72
CA ALA A 80 -3.61 -0.66 -9.16
C ALA A 80 -2.77 0.41 -9.89
N VAL A 81 -2.55 1.57 -9.26
CA VAL A 81 -1.61 2.60 -9.71
C VAL A 81 -0.58 2.90 -8.62
N ARG A 82 0.69 3.08 -9.00
CA ARG A 82 1.82 3.24 -8.06
C ARG A 82 2.19 4.69 -7.74
N CYS A 83 1.66 5.65 -8.48
CA CYS A 83 1.87 7.08 -8.24
C CYS A 83 0.60 7.70 -7.65
N ALA A 84 0.72 8.72 -6.81
CA ALA A 84 -0.43 9.42 -6.26
C ALA A 84 -1.13 10.25 -7.36
N PRO A 85 -2.37 9.91 -7.77
CA PRO A 85 -3.10 10.67 -8.76
C PRO A 85 -3.80 11.88 -8.09
N PRO A 86 -4.07 12.95 -8.85
CA PRO A 86 -4.94 14.03 -8.39
C PRO A 86 -6.27 13.49 -7.86
N ASP A 87 -6.75 14.08 -6.76
CA ASP A 87 -8.02 13.74 -6.10
C ASP A 87 -8.21 12.24 -5.77
N ASN A 88 -7.11 11.47 -5.69
CA ASN A 88 -7.12 10.02 -5.54
C ASN A 88 -7.93 9.30 -6.64
N LYS A 89 -8.02 9.89 -7.84
CA LYS A 89 -8.83 9.37 -8.94
C LYS A 89 -7.97 9.14 -10.18
N PRO A 90 -7.32 7.97 -10.31
CA PRO A 90 -6.57 7.65 -11.51
C PRO A 90 -7.51 7.51 -12.70
N THR A 91 -7.02 7.90 -13.88
CA THR A 91 -7.70 7.70 -15.15
C THR A 91 -7.61 6.23 -15.60
N PRO A 92 -8.51 5.78 -16.49
CA PRO A 92 -8.39 4.45 -17.10
C PRO A 92 -7.05 4.21 -17.80
N GLU A 93 -6.47 5.25 -18.43
CA GLU A 93 -5.17 5.17 -19.09
C GLU A 93 -4.03 4.98 -18.08
N GLU A 94 -4.04 5.72 -16.96
CA GLU A 94 -3.05 5.53 -15.89
C GLU A 94 -3.11 4.13 -15.28
N ILE A 95 -4.32 3.58 -15.09
CA ILE A 95 -4.50 2.20 -14.63
C ILE A 95 -3.92 1.22 -15.64
N ALA A 96 -4.26 1.36 -16.93
CA ALA A 96 -3.76 0.50 -17.99
C ALA A 96 -2.22 0.54 -18.08
N ASN A 97 -1.63 1.74 -17.95
CA ASN A 97 -0.18 1.94 -17.97
C ASN A 97 0.51 1.33 -16.73
N CYS A 98 -0.16 1.27 -15.58
CA CYS A 98 0.41 0.68 -14.37
C CYS A 98 0.19 -0.84 -14.25
N LEU A 99 -0.74 -1.41 -15.01
CA LEU A 99 -1.08 -2.84 -14.93
C LEU A 99 0.13 -3.78 -15.11
N PRO A 100 1.06 -3.57 -16.07
CA PRO A 100 2.21 -4.46 -16.23
C PRO A 100 3.11 -4.55 -14.98
N HIS A 101 3.13 -3.49 -14.16
CA HIS A 101 3.88 -3.50 -12.92
C HIS A 101 3.18 -4.32 -11.83
N LEU A 102 1.83 -4.37 -11.83
CA LEU A 102 1.07 -5.25 -10.94
C LEU A 102 1.29 -6.70 -11.33
N ASP A 103 1.17 -7.01 -12.62
CA ASP A 103 1.43 -8.36 -13.13
C ASP A 103 2.83 -8.84 -12.72
N ALA A 104 3.85 -7.97 -12.84
CA ALA A 104 5.22 -8.30 -12.44
C ALA A 104 5.43 -8.48 -10.92
N GLU A 105 4.64 -7.81 -10.07
CA GLU A 105 4.71 -7.96 -8.60
C GLU A 105 3.98 -9.21 -8.10
N THR A 106 3.03 -9.74 -8.87
CA THR A 106 2.15 -10.85 -8.46
C THR A 106 2.38 -12.16 -9.22
N ALA A 107 3.34 -12.18 -10.15
CA ALA A 107 3.75 -13.37 -10.90
C ALA A 107 4.62 -14.30 -10.05
#